data_AF-A0A965LHJ4-F1
#
_entry.id   AF-A0A965LHJ4-F1
#
_cell.length_a   1.000
_cell.length_b   1.000
_cell.length_c   1.000
_cell.angle_alpha   90.00
_cell.angle_beta   90.00
_cell.angle_gamma   90.00
#
_symmetry.space_group_name_H-M   'P 1'
#
loop_
_entity.id
_entity.type
_entity.pdbx_description
1 polymer ?
#
loop_
_entity_poly.entity_id
_entity_poly.type
_entity_poly.pdbx_seq_one_letter_code
_entity_poly.pdbx_strand_id
1 'polypeptide(L)'
;MTLSGTNTFAATAGNLFVGGALSGTGALRKTGDQMLTLNGLARHTGGTEVVAGTLTFSGVPPGGEGFLAGNVTIRSGATVYLNEAWSLGYTGNTANSVTSITIDGGSLVVGANNTGGTAAQTITMTGGSIRQLGDRDLDLYHGNGNVSANPVLRTLASSTPAVVDANLDLRLGAGNSLTLDVAAAGDLLLRGSVQDGNETGGVIKTGAGKVTMAGVNSYTGDTQVNAGTLELAATGIQQFKIRGDGTNNAIRGAGTVTLLGSLSFDLSAAGNGYPNTWQIVTTNGPRTYGPEFQVLGFFSMGDGTWRRPSNDRVYEFSQATGQLRTTEFGGSDPFYTYLRKEMSSADYAVSNTDLLQTSAVATNAVGNFTLEGCGGLAKLTDGQFGTPGTQAAPSATCQLGDVITYTLNTGASPRGYNIAKIVSTTSWNENRFGQRYDVEVRKVGAPAGAFVPLVSVDHRPVSSGTSSAQVTVTAFSGSGGLNTGTLASGVLSSKTAPSTAIQCIVSWMFSARRRGWGDWIW
;
A
#
# COMPACT_ATOMS: atom_id res chain seq x y z
N MET A 1 19.22 -39.61 9.79
CA MET A 1 18.60 -40.80 9.18
C MET A 1 18.74 -40.69 7.68
N THR A 2 19.24 -41.74 7.02
CA THR A 2 19.30 -41.80 5.56
C THR A 2 17.98 -42.37 5.03
N LEU A 3 17.29 -41.61 4.18
CA LEU A 3 16.04 -41.99 3.54
C LEU A 3 16.33 -42.73 2.22
N SER A 4 15.63 -43.84 2.01
CA SER A 4 15.55 -44.57 0.73
C SER A 4 14.09 -44.88 0.40
N GLY A 5 13.68 -44.74 -0.86
CA GLY A 5 12.26 -44.83 -1.23
C GLY A 5 11.38 -43.77 -0.54
N THR A 6 10.08 -44.04 -0.38
CA THR A 6 9.16 -43.11 0.32
C THR A 6 9.10 -43.44 1.81
N ASN A 7 9.52 -42.51 2.67
CA ASN A 7 9.58 -42.70 4.11
C ASN A 7 8.42 -41.96 4.78
N THR A 8 7.48 -42.70 5.36
CA THR A 8 6.25 -42.11 5.93
C THR A 8 6.43 -41.76 7.41
N PHE A 9 6.21 -40.49 7.74
CA PHE A 9 6.17 -39.96 9.10
C PHE A 9 4.71 -39.72 9.48
N ALA A 10 4.11 -40.64 10.25
CA ALA A 10 2.69 -40.64 10.60
C ALA A 10 2.45 -40.06 12.00
N ALA A 11 2.07 -38.78 12.07
CA ALA A 11 1.71 -38.08 13.30
C ALA A 11 0.20 -38.27 13.59
N THR A 12 -0.20 -39.51 13.87
CA THR A 12 -1.63 -39.88 14.04
C THR A 12 -2.09 -39.86 15.49
N ALA A 13 -1.24 -40.30 16.42
CA ALA A 13 -1.57 -40.40 17.86
C ALA A 13 -1.00 -39.26 18.73
N GLY A 14 -0.34 -38.27 18.10
CA GLY A 14 0.31 -37.16 18.78
C GLY A 14 1.33 -36.48 17.87
N ASN A 15 1.94 -35.39 18.35
CA ASN A 15 3.01 -34.70 17.64
C ASN A 15 4.28 -35.56 17.56
N LEU A 16 4.97 -35.52 16.42
CA LEU A 16 6.24 -36.20 16.18
C LEU A 16 7.39 -35.19 16.10
N PHE A 17 8.54 -35.54 16.68
CA PHE A 17 9.75 -34.72 16.66
C PHE A 17 10.92 -35.49 16.03
N VAL A 18 11.65 -34.85 15.12
CA VAL A 18 12.84 -35.43 14.46
C VAL A 18 14.05 -34.50 14.68
N GLY A 19 14.87 -34.86 15.66
CA GLY A 19 16.09 -34.12 16.01
C GLY A 19 17.29 -34.36 15.09
N GLY A 20 17.39 -35.54 14.48
CA GLY A 20 18.51 -35.89 13.61
C GLY A 20 18.33 -35.38 12.17
N ALA A 21 19.42 -34.98 11.52
CA ALA A 21 19.42 -34.61 10.11
C ALA A 21 18.90 -35.74 9.20
N LEU A 22 18.21 -35.38 8.12
CA LEU A 22 17.72 -36.31 7.10
C LEU A 22 18.53 -36.15 5.81
N SER A 23 18.85 -37.27 5.15
CA SER A 23 19.72 -37.32 3.98
C SER A 23 19.35 -38.49 3.06
N GLY A 24 20.05 -38.69 1.94
CA GLY A 24 19.80 -39.78 1.00
C GLY A 24 18.83 -39.42 -0.13
N THR A 25 18.48 -40.39 -0.96
CA THR A 25 17.67 -40.19 -2.17
C THR A 25 16.18 -40.42 -1.97
N GLY A 26 15.77 -40.88 -0.79
CA GLY A 26 14.36 -41.09 -0.44
C GLY A 26 13.57 -39.79 -0.23
N ALA A 27 12.25 -39.91 -0.29
CA ALA A 27 11.30 -38.85 -0.01
C ALA A 27 10.82 -38.89 1.45
N LEU A 28 10.55 -37.71 2.04
CA LEU A 28 9.81 -37.57 3.30
C LEU A 28 8.33 -37.44 2.98
N ARG A 29 7.48 -38.28 3.59
CA ARG A 29 6.02 -38.22 3.45
C ARG A 29 5.32 -38.05 4.81
N LYS A 30 4.87 -36.83 5.12
CA LYS A 30 4.15 -36.51 6.37
C LYS A 30 2.67 -36.86 6.24
N THR A 31 2.16 -37.66 7.16
CA THR A 31 0.73 -38.07 7.28
C THR A 31 0.24 -37.91 8.73
N GLY A 32 -1.05 -38.15 8.96
CA GLY A 32 -1.72 -37.94 10.25
C GLY A 32 -1.93 -36.45 10.59
N ASP A 33 -2.96 -36.14 11.36
CA ASP A 33 -3.45 -34.76 11.51
C ASP A 33 -2.60 -33.90 12.44
N GLN A 34 -1.75 -34.52 13.27
CA GLN A 34 -0.92 -33.83 14.25
C GLN A 34 0.35 -33.23 13.62
N MET A 35 1.14 -32.52 14.42
CA MET A 35 2.35 -31.83 13.97
C MET A 35 3.53 -32.80 13.80
N LEU A 36 4.34 -32.59 12.76
CA LEU A 36 5.73 -33.07 12.67
C LEU A 36 6.65 -31.86 12.78
N THR A 37 7.53 -31.89 13.76
CA THR A 37 8.57 -30.87 13.96
C THR A 37 9.92 -31.43 13.57
N LEU A 38 10.59 -30.77 12.61
CA LEU A 38 11.98 -31.05 12.27
C LEU A 38 12.90 -30.06 13.00
N ASN A 39 13.98 -30.58 13.60
CA ASN A 39 15.06 -29.78 14.18
C ASN A 39 16.40 -30.06 13.47
N GLY A 40 16.58 -31.28 12.96
CA GLY A 40 17.67 -31.61 12.04
C GLY A 40 17.39 -31.12 10.61
N LEU A 41 18.44 -30.66 9.92
CA LEU A 41 18.36 -30.24 8.51
C LEU A 41 18.04 -31.44 7.61
N ALA A 42 17.09 -31.27 6.70
CA ALA A 42 16.57 -32.32 5.84
C ALA A 42 17.02 -32.11 4.38
N ARG A 43 18.17 -32.71 4.07
CA ARG A 43 18.86 -32.69 2.76
C ARG A 43 18.67 -33.98 1.97
N HIS A 44 17.52 -34.64 2.12
CA HIS A 44 17.15 -35.76 1.27
C HIS A 44 16.69 -35.24 -0.09
N THR A 45 17.10 -35.89 -1.18
CA THR A 45 16.86 -35.39 -2.55
C THR A 45 15.57 -35.92 -3.19
N GLY A 46 14.87 -36.86 -2.56
CA GLY A 46 13.58 -37.36 -3.03
C GLY A 46 12.39 -36.42 -2.75
N GLY A 47 12.62 -35.27 -2.12
CA GLY A 47 11.60 -34.26 -1.84
C GLY A 47 10.79 -34.51 -0.57
N THR A 48 9.89 -33.56 -0.28
CA THR A 48 9.06 -33.54 0.93
C THR A 48 7.59 -33.39 0.56
N GLU A 49 6.77 -34.40 0.83
CA GLU A 49 5.31 -34.37 0.66
C GLU A 49 4.62 -34.28 2.03
N VAL A 50 3.78 -33.27 2.22
CA VAL A 50 2.89 -33.14 3.38
C VAL A 50 1.47 -33.45 2.93
N VAL A 51 0.97 -34.60 3.35
CA VAL A 51 -0.34 -35.15 2.94
C VAL A 51 -1.44 -34.79 3.93
N ALA A 52 -1.12 -34.70 5.23
CA ALA A 52 -2.07 -34.35 6.28
C ALA A 52 -1.35 -33.71 7.49
N GLY A 53 -2.11 -32.95 8.27
CA GLY A 53 -1.63 -32.23 9.44
C GLY A 53 -0.60 -31.15 9.10
N THR A 54 0.25 -30.82 10.07
CA THR A 54 1.25 -29.74 9.95
C THR A 54 2.68 -30.28 9.92
N LEU A 55 3.51 -29.79 9.01
CA LEU A 55 4.96 -29.84 9.09
C LEU A 55 5.47 -28.47 9.58
N THR A 56 6.35 -28.45 10.58
CA THR A 56 7.01 -27.23 11.08
C THR A 56 8.48 -27.50 11.42
N PHE A 57 9.18 -26.43 11.75
CA PHE A 57 10.59 -26.44 12.11
C PHE A 57 10.81 -25.94 13.54
N SER A 58 11.98 -26.21 14.09
CA SER A 58 12.41 -25.67 15.39
C SER A 58 13.93 -25.42 15.41
N GLY A 59 14.34 -24.25 15.89
CA GLY A 59 15.75 -23.80 15.89
C GLY A 59 16.11 -22.97 14.65
N VAL A 60 17.40 -22.77 14.40
CA VAL A 60 17.89 -21.89 13.31
C VAL A 60 18.88 -22.65 12.41
N PRO A 61 18.68 -22.67 11.08
CA PRO A 61 19.62 -23.28 10.15
C PRO A 61 20.84 -22.36 9.94
N PRO A 62 22.04 -22.91 9.71
CA PRO A 62 23.25 -22.09 9.55
C PRO A 62 23.25 -21.36 8.20
N GLY A 63 23.91 -20.19 8.13
CA GLY A 63 24.29 -19.56 6.86
C GLY A 63 23.17 -19.18 5.88
N GLY A 64 21.91 -19.08 6.32
CA GLY A 64 20.77 -18.77 5.45
C GLY A 64 20.20 -19.96 4.68
N GLU A 65 20.63 -21.17 5.01
CA GLU A 65 20.14 -22.42 4.46
C GLU A 65 18.70 -22.72 4.90
N GLY A 66 18.01 -23.60 4.15
CA GLY A 66 16.70 -24.13 4.52
C GLY A 66 16.80 -25.28 5.51
N PHE A 67 15.74 -25.46 6.32
CA PHE A 67 15.50 -26.73 7.00
C PHE A 67 15.18 -27.85 6.00
N LEU A 68 14.58 -27.50 4.86
CA LEU A 68 14.31 -28.39 3.74
C LEU A 68 15.18 -28.02 2.52
N ALA A 69 15.54 -29.03 1.74
CA ALA A 69 16.08 -28.87 0.40
C ALA A 69 15.16 -29.54 -0.65
N GLY A 70 15.35 -29.17 -1.93
CA GLY A 70 14.62 -29.78 -3.05
C GLY A 70 13.16 -29.34 -3.15
N ASN A 71 12.29 -30.23 -3.63
CA ASN A 71 10.87 -29.94 -3.86
C ASN A 71 10.00 -30.19 -2.61
N VAL A 72 9.04 -29.28 -2.38
CA VAL A 72 8.02 -29.41 -1.32
C VAL A 72 6.64 -29.51 -1.96
N THR A 73 5.81 -30.46 -1.52
CA THR A 73 4.42 -30.63 -1.96
C THR A 73 3.50 -30.57 -0.74
N ILE A 74 2.47 -29.73 -0.78
CA ILE A 74 1.48 -29.53 0.29
C ILE A 74 0.11 -29.90 -0.27
N ARG A 75 -0.45 -31.03 0.18
CA ARG A 75 -1.75 -31.53 -0.27
C ARG A 75 -2.92 -30.84 0.42
N SER A 76 -4.12 -31.08 -0.08
CA SER A 76 -5.36 -30.47 0.43
C SER A 76 -5.55 -30.74 1.93
N GLY A 77 -5.84 -29.69 2.68
CA GLY A 77 -5.96 -29.74 4.15
C GLY A 77 -4.64 -29.85 4.93
N ALA A 78 -3.50 -30.07 4.26
CA ALA A 78 -2.19 -30.09 4.90
C ALA A 78 -1.56 -28.69 5.00
N THR A 79 -0.65 -28.53 5.97
CA THR A 79 0.04 -27.26 6.24
C THR A 79 1.55 -27.44 6.31
N VAL A 80 2.31 -26.54 5.68
CA VAL A 80 3.72 -26.28 6.03
C VAL A 80 3.78 -24.94 6.76
N TYR A 81 4.19 -24.97 8.02
CA TYR A 81 4.29 -23.79 8.89
C TYR A 81 5.76 -23.38 9.05
N LEU A 82 6.10 -22.23 8.47
CA LEU A 82 7.42 -21.60 8.51
C LEU A 82 7.55 -20.84 9.84
N ASN A 83 7.70 -21.56 10.95
CA ASN A 83 7.79 -20.94 12.28
C ASN A 83 9.16 -20.32 12.60
N GLU A 84 10.19 -20.63 11.80
CA GLU A 84 11.59 -20.34 12.09
C GLU A 84 12.27 -19.55 10.96
N ALA A 85 13.33 -18.83 11.29
CA ALA A 85 14.13 -18.07 10.34
C ALA A 85 14.69 -18.98 9.23
N TRP A 86 14.60 -18.50 7.98
CA TRP A 86 15.12 -19.19 6.79
C TRP A 86 14.52 -20.58 6.55
N SER A 87 13.28 -20.86 6.99
CA SER A 87 12.67 -22.20 6.92
C SER A 87 12.82 -22.90 5.54
N LEU A 88 12.78 -22.13 4.45
CA LEU A 88 12.90 -22.61 3.06
C LEU A 88 14.29 -22.37 2.42
N GLY A 89 15.16 -21.56 3.04
CA GLY A 89 16.46 -21.16 2.50
C GLY A 89 16.40 -20.14 1.35
N TYR A 90 17.35 -19.21 1.34
CA TYR A 90 17.46 -18.14 0.33
C TYR A 90 18.78 -18.15 -0.47
N THR A 91 19.70 -19.08 -0.18
CA THR A 91 21.07 -19.07 -0.73
C THR A 91 21.16 -19.37 -2.22
N GLY A 92 20.06 -19.78 -2.87
CA GLY A 92 20.05 -20.23 -4.27
C GLY A 92 20.74 -21.58 -4.51
N ASN A 93 21.43 -22.15 -3.51
CA ASN A 93 22.02 -23.47 -3.60
C ASN A 93 20.95 -24.56 -3.44
N THR A 94 20.68 -25.30 -4.51
CA THR A 94 19.67 -26.35 -4.59
C THR A 94 19.89 -27.52 -3.61
N ALA A 95 21.11 -27.71 -3.10
CA ALA A 95 21.40 -28.71 -2.07
C ALA A 95 20.95 -28.30 -0.67
N ASN A 96 20.79 -26.99 -0.42
CA ASN A 96 20.58 -26.39 0.90
C ASN A 96 19.39 -25.41 0.94
N SER A 97 18.54 -25.39 -0.08
CA SER A 97 17.32 -24.55 -0.16
C SER A 97 16.21 -25.31 -0.89
N VAL A 98 14.96 -24.94 -0.62
CA VAL A 98 13.80 -25.39 -1.39
C VAL A 98 13.83 -24.79 -2.79
N THR A 99 13.72 -25.64 -3.80
CA THR A 99 13.84 -25.26 -5.22
C THR A 99 12.50 -25.04 -5.89
N SER A 100 11.45 -25.71 -5.40
CA SER A 100 10.08 -25.60 -5.90
C SER A 100 9.07 -25.96 -4.82
N ILE A 101 7.91 -25.32 -4.86
CA ILE A 101 6.79 -25.59 -3.96
C ILE A 101 5.55 -25.90 -4.80
N THR A 102 4.84 -26.98 -4.47
CA THR A 102 3.53 -27.30 -5.05
C THR A 102 2.47 -27.26 -3.94
N ILE A 103 1.48 -26.40 -4.10
CA ILE A 103 0.34 -26.25 -3.18
C ILE A 103 -0.90 -26.81 -3.89
N ASP A 104 -1.26 -28.03 -3.56
CA ASP A 104 -2.34 -28.80 -4.16
C ASP A 104 -3.55 -28.75 -3.21
N GLY A 105 -4.19 -27.57 -3.13
CA GLY A 105 -5.26 -27.27 -2.16
C GLY A 105 -4.79 -27.10 -0.70
N GLY A 106 -3.49 -27.23 -0.41
CA GLY A 106 -2.91 -27.10 0.94
C GLY A 106 -2.66 -25.65 1.38
N SER A 107 -1.92 -25.48 2.48
CA SER A 107 -1.51 -24.16 2.99
C SER A 107 -0.01 -24.05 3.27
N LEU A 108 0.64 -23.03 2.72
CA LEU A 108 1.94 -22.54 3.17
C LEU A 108 1.71 -21.37 4.14
N VAL A 109 2.26 -21.43 5.35
CA VAL A 109 1.99 -20.44 6.40
C VAL A 109 3.28 -19.83 6.91
N VAL A 110 3.44 -18.51 6.75
CA VAL A 110 4.56 -17.73 7.27
C VAL A 110 4.31 -17.38 8.74
N GLY A 111 5.17 -17.87 9.63
CA GLY A 111 5.13 -17.57 11.06
C GLY A 111 5.93 -16.32 11.44
N ALA A 112 5.66 -15.79 12.64
CA ALA A 112 6.20 -14.50 13.10
C ALA A 112 7.74 -14.43 13.20
N ASN A 113 8.44 -15.58 13.30
CA ASN A 113 9.91 -15.61 13.36
C ASN A 113 10.57 -15.93 12.01
N ASN A 114 9.81 -16.14 10.93
CA ASN A 114 10.40 -16.38 9.61
C ASN A 114 10.96 -15.07 9.03
N THR A 115 12.18 -14.71 9.42
CA THR A 115 12.91 -13.54 8.90
C THR A 115 13.52 -13.78 7.51
N GLY A 116 13.03 -14.78 6.77
CA GLY A 116 13.77 -15.36 5.67
C GLY A 116 12.91 -15.84 4.51
N GLY A 117 13.30 -15.38 3.33
CA GLY A 117 12.61 -15.73 2.11
C GLY A 117 12.91 -17.12 1.56
N THR A 118 12.37 -17.35 0.37
CA THR A 118 12.56 -18.56 -0.42
C THR A 118 13.29 -18.26 -1.72
N ALA A 119 14.27 -19.10 -2.06
CA ALA A 119 14.87 -19.18 -3.39
C ALA A 119 14.14 -20.19 -4.31
N ALA A 120 12.91 -20.60 -3.97
CA ALA A 120 12.12 -21.48 -4.82
C ALA A 120 11.79 -20.79 -6.15
N GLN A 121 12.30 -21.34 -7.25
CA GLN A 121 12.15 -20.77 -8.60
C GLN A 121 10.69 -20.80 -9.08
N THR A 122 9.89 -21.73 -8.55
CA THR A 122 8.47 -21.81 -8.87
C THR A 122 7.67 -22.28 -7.65
N ILE A 123 6.63 -21.51 -7.32
CA ILE A 123 5.52 -21.92 -6.47
C ILE A 123 4.33 -22.20 -7.40
N THR A 124 3.88 -23.45 -7.50
CA THR A 124 2.72 -23.85 -8.30
C THR A 124 1.52 -24.12 -7.40
N MET A 125 0.37 -23.52 -7.70
CA MET A 125 -0.85 -23.63 -6.90
C MET A 125 -2.01 -24.23 -7.71
N THR A 126 -2.68 -25.23 -7.16
CA THR A 126 -3.97 -25.75 -7.64
C THR A 126 -4.99 -25.47 -6.54
N GLY A 127 -5.48 -24.23 -6.50
CA GLY A 127 -6.12 -23.68 -5.31
C GLY A 127 -5.16 -23.58 -4.12
N GLY A 128 -5.68 -23.71 -2.90
CA GLY A 128 -4.89 -23.62 -1.67
C GLY A 128 -4.48 -22.19 -1.32
N SER A 129 -3.61 -22.04 -0.31
CA SER A 129 -3.24 -20.71 0.20
C SER A 129 -1.78 -20.52 0.59
N ILE A 130 -1.32 -19.27 0.50
CA ILE A 130 -0.14 -18.74 1.17
C ILE A 130 -0.61 -17.69 2.18
N ARG A 131 -0.34 -17.89 3.47
CA ARG A 131 -0.89 -17.07 4.56
C ARG A 131 0.21 -16.60 5.51
N GLN A 132 -0.03 -15.48 6.18
CA GLN A 132 0.86 -14.85 7.14
C GLN A 132 0.16 -14.75 8.51
N LEU A 133 0.86 -15.13 9.59
CA LEU A 133 0.32 -15.12 10.96
C LEU A 133 1.05 -14.15 11.91
N GLY A 134 1.94 -13.31 11.39
CA GLY A 134 2.64 -12.26 12.14
C GLY A 134 3.27 -11.23 11.20
N ASP A 135 4.12 -10.36 11.72
CA ASP A 135 4.66 -9.20 10.99
C ASP A 135 5.82 -9.56 10.01
N ARG A 136 5.85 -10.80 9.51
CA ARG A 136 6.86 -11.29 8.57
C ARG A 136 6.24 -11.69 7.25
N ASP A 137 6.71 -11.02 6.21
CA ASP A 137 6.27 -11.19 4.83
C ASP A 137 6.96 -12.43 4.21
N LEU A 138 6.47 -12.90 3.06
CA LEU A 138 7.16 -13.93 2.28
C LEU A 138 8.14 -13.27 1.33
N ASP A 139 9.42 -13.23 1.70
CA ASP A 139 10.43 -12.72 0.75
C ASP A 139 10.66 -13.71 -0.39
N LEU A 140 10.57 -13.21 -1.62
CA LEU A 140 10.88 -13.94 -2.85
C LEU A 140 12.28 -13.51 -3.31
N TYR A 141 13.25 -14.43 -3.25
CA TYR A 141 14.64 -14.14 -3.58
C TYR A 141 15.03 -14.63 -4.97
N HIS A 142 15.75 -13.79 -5.72
CA HIS A 142 16.42 -14.18 -6.97
C HIS A 142 17.86 -14.73 -6.74
N GLY A 143 18.13 -15.28 -5.54
CA GLY A 143 19.29 -16.13 -5.26
C GLY A 143 20.67 -15.52 -5.49
N ASN A 144 20.89 -14.25 -5.11
CA ASN A 144 22.20 -13.56 -5.09
C ASN A 144 23.04 -13.75 -6.38
N GLY A 145 22.39 -13.67 -7.55
CA GLY A 145 23.04 -13.78 -8.86
C GLY A 145 23.31 -15.21 -9.36
N ASN A 146 22.93 -16.26 -8.63
CA ASN A 146 23.11 -17.66 -9.03
C ASN A 146 21.86 -18.31 -9.67
N VAL A 147 20.81 -17.53 -9.89
CA VAL A 147 19.58 -17.95 -10.59
C VAL A 147 19.33 -16.96 -11.72
N SER A 148 19.24 -17.44 -12.97
CA SER A 148 19.06 -16.57 -14.15
C SER A 148 17.58 -16.35 -14.52
N ALA A 149 16.64 -16.92 -13.76
CA ALA A 149 15.23 -16.94 -14.05
C ALA A 149 14.42 -16.27 -12.94
N ASN A 150 13.58 -15.31 -13.34
CA ASN A 150 12.55 -14.68 -12.52
C ASN A 150 11.76 -15.74 -11.70
N PRO A 151 11.50 -15.51 -10.40
CA PRO A 151 10.66 -16.42 -9.63
C PRO A 151 9.23 -16.42 -10.20
N VAL A 152 8.61 -17.60 -10.20
CA VAL A 152 7.28 -17.82 -10.78
C VAL A 152 6.28 -18.21 -9.69
N LEU A 153 5.22 -17.42 -9.54
CA LEU A 153 3.99 -17.87 -8.89
C LEU A 153 3.02 -18.32 -9.98
N ARG A 154 2.87 -19.64 -10.13
CA ARG A 154 2.04 -20.28 -11.14
C ARG A 154 0.75 -20.77 -10.54
N THR A 155 -0.36 -20.65 -11.27
CA THR A 155 -1.58 -21.40 -10.98
C THR A 155 -1.89 -22.41 -12.08
N LEU A 156 -2.44 -23.55 -11.68
CA LEU A 156 -3.10 -24.50 -12.58
C LEU A 156 -4.62 -24.27 -12.53
N ALA A 157 -5.34 -24.77 -13.54
CA ALA A 157 -6.80 -24.66 -13.59
C ALA A 157 -7.43 -25.35 -12.36
N SER A 158 -8.29 -24.64 -11.64
CA SER A 158 -8.89 -25.10 -10.38
C SER A 158 -10.22 -24.39 -10.13
N SER A 159 -11.25 -25.15 -9.73
CA SER A 159 -12.52 -24.57 -9.26
C SER A 159 -12.40 -23.83 -7.93
N THR A 160 -11.29 -24.02 -7.21
CA THR A 160 -10.92 -23.25 -6.03
C THR A 160 -9.81 -22.26 -6.37
N PRO A 161 -10.02 -20.93 -6.20
CA PRO A 161 -8.98 -19.93 -6.46
C PRO A 161 -7.74 -20.15 -5.61
N ALA A 162 -6.57 -19.82 -6.15
CA ALA A 162 -5.34 -19.75 -5.37
C ALA A 162 -5.30 -18.41 -4.62
N VAL A 163 -5.04 -18.45 -3.31
CA VAL A 163 -5.09 -17.25 -2.45
C VAL A 163 -3.74 -16.96 -1.81
N VAL A 164 -3.25 -15.74 -1.95
CA VAL A 164 -2.07 -15.24 -1.23
C VAL A 164 -2.52 -14.12 -0.29
N ASP A 165 -2.78 -14.47 0.97
CA ASP A 165 -3.07 -13.53 2.05
C ASP A 165 -1.79 -12.99 2.70
N ALA A 166 -0.63 -13.62 2.47
CA ALA A 166 0.68 -13.12 2.89
C ALA A 166 1.13 -11.93 2.01
N ASN A 167 1.85 -10.99 2.61
CA ASN A 167 2.60 -9.98 1.88
C ASN A 167 3.78 -10.64 1.13
N LEU A 168 4.14 -10.10 -0.04
CA LEU A 168 5.24 -10.58 -0.87
C LEU A 168 6.35 -9.51 -0.96
N ASP A 169 7.52 -9.84 -0.42
CA ASP A 169 8.70 -8.97 -0.40
C ASP A 169 9.61 -9.32 -1.58
N LEU A 170 9.69 -8.46 -2.59
CA LEU A 170 10.45 -8.71 -3.82
C LEU A 170 11.94 -8.41 -3.57
N ARG A 171 12.78 -9.44 -3.44
CA ARG A 171 14.24 -9.33 -3.28
C ARG A 171 14.94 -9.93 -4.50
N LEU A 172 14.73 -9.24 -5.63
CA LEU A 172 14.96 -9.78 -6.97
C LEU A 172 16.19 -9.20 -7.69
N GLY A 173 16.73 -8.08 -7.23
CA GLY A 173 17.69 -7.27 -7.97
C GLY A 173 17.07 -6.51 -9.16
N ALA A 174 17.69 -5.37 -9.50
CA ALA A 174 17.20 -4.47 -10.54
C ALA A 174 17.04 -5.17 -11.92
N GLY A 175 15.89 -4.94 -12.55
CA GLY A 175 15.55 -5.53 -13.86
C GLY A 175 14.82 -6.88 -13.80
N ASN A 176 14.80 -7.55 -12.64
CA ASN A 176 14.06 -8.80 -12.45
C ASN A 176 12.61 -8.56 -12.00
N SER A 177 11.77 -9.59 -12.07
CA SER A 177 10.33 -9.47 -11.80
C SER A 177 9.70 -10.75 -11.27
N LEU A 178 8.68 -10.64 -10.42
CA LEU A 178 7.83 -11.77 -10.07
C LEU A 178 6.95 -12.12 -11.26
N THR A 179 7.03 -13.35 -11.76
CA THR A 179 6.15 -13.84 -12.84
C THR A 179 4.91 -14.48 -12.27
N LEU A 180 3.74 -13.90 -12.54
CA LEU A 180 2.42 -14.44 -12.24
C LEU A 180 1.91 -15.18 -13.48
N ASP A 181 2.07 -16.50 -13.50
CA ASP A 181 1.70 -17.37 -14.63
C ASP A 181 0.37 -18.08 -14.33
N VAL A 182 -0.73 -17.52 -14.84
CA VAL A 182 -2.08 -17.90 -14.40
C VAL A 182 -2.85 -18.64 -15.49
N ALA A 183 -3.16 -19.91 -15.23
CA ALA A 183 -3.95 -20.74 -16.13
C ALA A 183 -5.39 -20.22 -16.32
N ALA A 184 -6.03 -20.57 -17.44
CA ALA A 184 -7.47 -20.34 -17.61
C ALA A 184 -8.25 -21.07 -16.50
N ALA A 185 -9.22 -20.39 -15.89
CA ALA A 185 -9.92 -20.86 -14.69
C ALA A 185 -8.98 -21.26 -13.52
N GLY A 186 -7.81 -20.63 -13.41
CA GLY A 186 -6.87 -20.79 -12.29
C GLY A 186 -6.69 -19.50 -11.50
N ASP A 187 -7.77 -18.75 -11.27
CA ASP A 187 -7.71 -17.38 -10.74
C ASP A 187 -6.84 -17.25 -9.48
N LEU A 188 -5.95 -16.24 -9.52
CA LEU A 188 -5.01 -15.93 -8.45
C LEU A 188 -5.44 -14.65 -7.73
N LEU A 189 -5.68 -14.74 -6.43
CA LEU A 189 -6.08 -13.63 -5.59
C LEU A 189 -4.95 -13.25 -4.62
N LEU A 190 -4.24 -12.16 -4.95
CA LEU A 190 -3.19 -11.56 -4.13
C LEU A 190 -3.83 -10.52 -3.20
N ARG A 191 -4.01 -10.86 -1.92
CA ARG A 191 -4.61 -9.97 -0.91
C ARG A 191 -3.57 -9.26 -0.03
N GLY A 192 -2.43 -9.88 0.23
CA GLY A 192 -1.29 -9.20 0.85
C GLY A 192 -0.71 -8.11 -0.04
N SER A 193 0.20 -7.30 0.50
CA SER A 193 0.98 -6.36 -0.31
C SER A 193 1.91 -7.09 -1.28
N VAL A 194 2.29 -6.40 -2.36
CA VAL A 194 3.48 -6.77 -3.16
C VAL A 194 4.38 -5.55 -3.14
N GLN A 195 5.57 -5.69 -2.57
CA GLN A 195 6.45 -4.57 -2.26
C GLN A 195 7.89 -4.87 -2.63
N ASP A 196 8.69 -3.84 -2.89
CA ASP A 196 10.15 -4.01 -2.95
C ASP A 196 10.66 -4.36 -1.55
N GLY A 197 11.55 -5.34 -1.45
CA GLY A 197 12.33 -5.58 -0.23
C GLY A 197 13.54 -4.64 -0.19
N ASN A 198 14.71 -5.18 0.13
CA ASN A 198 15.98 -4.43 0.04
C ASN A 198 16.42 -4.13 -1.41
N GLU A 199 15.72 -4.65 -2.40
CA GLU A 199 16.03 -4.55 -3.82
C GLU A 199 14.75 -4.28 -4.62
N THR A 200 14.87 -3.70 -5.81
CA THR A 200 13.71 -3.36 -6.66
C THR A 200 13.23 -4.57 -7.47
N GLY A 201 11.92 -4.78 -7.57
CA GLY A 201 11.31 -5.79 -8.45
C GLY A 201 10.17 -5.25 -9.31
N GLY A 202 9.95 -5.86 -10.47
CA GLY A 202 8.71 -5.70 -11.26
C GLY A 202 7.75 -6.88 -11.10
N VAL A 203 6.64 -6.85 -11.82
CA VAL A 203 5.66 -7.95 -11.91
C VAL A 203 5.33 -8.24 -13.37
N ILE A 204 5.41 -9.50 -13.78
CA ILE A 204 5.00 -9.96 -15.11
C ILE A 204 3.74 -10.78 -14.97
N LYS A 205 2.61 -10.34 -15.54
CA LYS A 205 1.39 -11.15 -15.66
C LYS A 205 1.39 -11.88 -17.01
N THR A 206 1.37 -13.21 -16.96
CA THR A 206 1.24 -14.09 -18.13
C THR A 206 0.17 -15.17 -17.88
N GLY A 207 -0.04 -16.05 -18.86
CA GLY A 207 -1.13 -17.03 -18.86
C GLY A 207 -2.51 -16.39 -19.12
N ALA A 208 -3.49 -17.21 -19.52
CA ALA A 208 -4.80 -16.73 -19.96
C ALA A 208 -5.74 -16.29 -18.82
N GLY A 209 -5.48 -16.71 -17.57
CA GLY A 209 -6.36 -16.44 -16.43
C GLY A 209 -6.26 -15.03 -15.84
N LYS A 210 -7.00 -14.81 -14.75
CA LYS A 210 -7.09 -13.53 -14.03
C LYS A 210 -6.18 -13.51 -12.79
N VAL A 211 -5.39 -12.46 -12.64
CA VAL A 211 -4.86 -12.04 -11.33
C VAL A 211 -5.76 -10.95 -10.78
N THR A 212 -6.09 -11.05 -9.50
CA THR A 212 -6.77 -10.00 -8.72
C THR A 212 -5.81 -9.52 -7.64
N MET A 213 -5.41 -8.25 -7.68
CA MET A 213 -4.54 -7.61 -6.70
C MET A 213 -5.39 -6.73 -5.78
N ALA A 214 -5.48 -7.09 -4.50
CA ALA A 214 -6.37 -6.48 -3.51
C ALA A 214 -5.63 -5.80 -2.34
N GLY A 215 -4.33 -6.03 -2.20
CA GLY A 215 -3.45 -5.36 -1.25
C GLY A 215 -2.88 -4.03 -1.76
N VAL A 216 -1.92 -3.48 -1.01
CA VAL A 216 -1.15 -2.28 -1.41
C VAL A 216 0.10 -2.71 -2.15
N ASN A 217 0.26 -2.28 -3.39
CA ASN A 217 1.35 -2.70 -4.27
C ASN A 217 2.33 -1.53 -4.43
N SER A 218 3.54 -1.67 -3.88
CA SER A 218 4.53 -0.59 -3.72
C SER A 218 5.88 -0.88 -4.42
N TYR A 219 5.99 -2.01 -5.10
CA TYR A 219 7.18 -2.35 -5.91
C TYR A 219 7.47 -1.29 -6.98
N THR A 220 8.76 -1.00 -7.23
CA THR A 220 9.18 0.12 -8.08
C THR A 220 9.66 -0.26 -9.48
N GLY A 221 9.51 -1.53 -9.87
CA GLY A 221 9.57 -2.00 -11.25
C GLY A 221 8.22 -1.96 -11.97
N ASP A 222 8.25 -2.19 -13.29
CA ASP A 222 7.04 -2.20 -14.14
C ASP A 222 6.12 -3.39 -13.84
N THR A 223 4.83 -3.19 -14.14
CA THR A 223 3.81 -4.24 -14.22
C THR A 223 3.56 -4.58 -15.69
N GLN A 224 4.20 -5.64 -16.19
CA GLN A 224 4.11 -6.07 -17.57
C GLN A 224 3.00 -7.13 -17.75
N VAL A 225 1.86 -6.72 -18.32
CA VAL A 225 0.69 -7.58 -18.56
C VAL A 225 0.76 -8.16 -19.97
N ASN A 226 1.38 -9.32 -20.11
CA ASN A 226 1.57 -10.00 -21.39
C ASN A 226 0.30 -10.73 -21.87
N ALA A 227 -0.46 -11.35 -20.97
CA ALA A 227 -1.63 -12.16 -21.32
C ALA A 227 -2.67 -12.25 -20.20
N GLY A 228 -3.90 -12.62 -20.56
CA GLY A 228 -5.03 -12.74 -19.65
C GLY A 228 -5.49 -11.39 -19.09
N THR A 229 -5.94 -11.39 -17.84
CA THR A 229 -6.40 -10.17 -17.14
C THR A 229 -5.58 -9.89 -15.88
N LEU A 230 -5.19 -8.63 -15.68
CA LEU A 230 -4.82 -8.10 -14.38
C LEU A 230 -5.95 -7.18 -13.89
N GLU A 231 -6.47 -7.48 -12.70
CA GLU A 231 -7.45 -6.64 -12.02
C GLU A 231 -6.83 -6.07 -10.73
N LEU A 232 -6.82 -4.74 -10.60
CA LEU A 232 -6.66 -4.08 -9.31
C LEU A 232 -8.06 -4.00 -8.68
N ALA A 233 -8.29 -4.81 -7.64
CA ALA A 233 -9.58 -4.85 -6.95
C ALA A 233 -9.92 -3.53 -6.26
N ALA A 234 -11.19 -3.30 -5.96
CA ALA A 234 -11.70 -2.13 -5.23
C ALA A 234 -10.86 -1.71 -4.00
N THR A 235 -10.41 -2.69 -3.20
CA THR A 235 -9.59 -2.44 -2.01
C THR A 235 -8.12 -2.18 -2.31
N GLY A 236 -7.65 -2.59 -3.50
CA GLY A 236 -6.26 -2.59 -3.91
C GLY A 236 -5.75 -1.19 -4.24
N ILE A 237 -4.45 -1.00 -4.01
CA ILE A 237 -3.74 0.22 -4.38
C ILE A 237 -2.55 -0.17 -5.26
N GLN A 238 -2.35 0.51 -6.38
CA GLN A 238 -1.09 0.46 -7.14
C GLN A 238 -0.34 1.78 -6.93
N GLN A 239 0.85 1.71 -6.35
CA GLN A 239 1.73 2.86 -6.21
C GLN A 239 2.66 2.98 -7.42
N PHE A 240 2.96 4.22 -7.78
CA PHE A 240 3.93 4.58 -8.82
C PHE A 240 4.95 5.57 -8.27
N LYS A 241 6.23 5.25 -8.43
CA LYS A 241 7.36 6.11 -8.05
C LYS A 241 7.69 7.04 -9.20
N ILE A 242 7.30 8.31 -9.08
CA ILE A 242 7.54 9.33 -10.09
C ILE A 242 8.90 9.97 -9.86
N ARG A 243 9.72 10.05 -10.92
CA ARG A 243 11.10 10.57 -10.88
C ARG A 243 11.26 11.72 -11.91
N GLY A 244 12.41 11.84 -12.56
CA GLY A 244 12.61 12.76 -13.70
C GLY A 244 11.63 12.51 -14.84
N ASP A 245 11.60 13.40 -15.84
CA ASP A 245 10.67 13.29 -16.97
C ASP A 245 10.75 11.91 -17.66
N GLY A 246 9.59 11.37 -18.07
CA GLY A 246 9.47 10.01 -18.61
C GLY A 246 9.85 8.85 -17.67
N THR A 247 10.32 9.13 -16.45
CA THR A 247 10.93 8.12 -15.55
C THR A 247 9.99 7.75 -14.41
N ASN A 248 9.35 6.58 -14.53
CA ASN A 248 8.43 6.00 -13.56
C ASN A 248 8.29 4.49 -13.80
N ASN A 249 7.81 3.73 -12.81
CA ASN A 249 7.22 2.42 -13.09
C ASN A 249 5.81 2.56 -13.67
N ALA A 250 5.36 1.57 -14.44
CA ALA A 250 4.13 1.65 -15.22
C ALA A 250 3.41 0.30 -15.32
N ILE A 251 2.11 0.32 -15.62
CA ILE A 251 1.36 -0.84 -16.10
C ILE A 251 1.40 -0.83 -17.64
N ARG A 252 1.94 -1.89 -18.25
CA ARG A 252 2.23 -1.99 -19.70
C ARG A 252 1.82 -3.36 -20.25
N GLY A 253 1.88 -3.52 -21.58
CA GLY A 253 1.68 -4.81 -22.25
C GLY A 253 0.39 -4.96 -23.05
N ALA A 254 0.09 -6.18 -23.49
CA ALA A 254 -0.98 -6.51 -24.44
C ALA A 254 -2.21 -7.20 -23.80
N GLY A 255 -2.12 -7.63 -22.54
CA GLY A 255 -3.24 -8.21 -21.81
C GLY A 255 -4.25 -7.16 -21.34
N THR A 256 -5.37 -7.63 -20.77
CA THR A 256 -6.44 -6.78 -20.26
C THR A 256 -6.10 -6.24 -18.88
N VAL A 257 -6.36 -4.95 -18.65
CA VAL A 257 -6.19 -4.28 -17.36
C VAL A 257 -7.52 -3.70 -16.89
N THR A 258 -7.95 -4.11 -15.69
CA THR A 258 -9.15 -3.59 -15.02
C THR A 258 -8.74 -2.92 -13.72
N LEU A 259 -9.04 -1.64 -13.56
CA LEU A 259 -8.65 -0.84 -12.40
C LEU A 259 -9.91 -0.45 -11.64
N LEU A 260 -10.30 -1.26 -10.66
CA LEU A 260 -11.43 -0.99 -9.76
C LEU A 260 -10.96 -0.22 -8.51
N GLY A 261 -9.73 -0.48 -8.05
CA GLY A 261 -9.10 0.20 -6.92
C GLY A 261 -8.41 1.51 -7.27
N SER A 262 -7.47 1.93 -6.43
CA SER A 262 -6.86 3.26 -6.51
C SER A 262 -5.41 3.26 -7.03
N LEU A 263 -5.04 4.28 -7.81
CA LEU A 263 -3.64 4.58 -8.10
C LEU A 263 -3.09 5.55 -7.06
N SER A 264 -1.80 5.47 -6.75
CA SER A 264 -1.12 6.40 -5.84
C SER A 264 0.20 6.85 -6.46
N PHE A 265 0.49 8.14 -6.38
CA PHE A 265 1.72 8.72 -6.95
C PHE A 265 2.65 9.19 -5.85
N ASP A 266 3.79 8.51 -5.69
CA ASP A 266 4.91 9.02 -4.91
C ASP A 266 5.67 10.05 -5.75
N LEU A 267 5.35 11.32 -5.49
CA LEU A 267 5.92 12.50 -6.15
C LEU A 267 7.20 13.02 -5.47
N SER A 268 7.72 12.35 -4.43
CA SER A 268 8.87 12.84 -3.64
C SER A 268 10.15 13.09 -4.46
N ALA A 269 10.31 12.38 -5.58
CA ALA A 269 11.45 12.50 -6.49
C ALA A 269 11.04 13.06 -7.87
N ALA A 270 9.82 13.55 -8.02
CA ALA A 270 9.31 14.03 -9.30
C ALA A 270 10.11 15.23 -9.82
N GLY A 271 10.48 15.22 -11.10
CA GLY A 271 11.26 16.29 -11.71
C GLY A 271 10.54 17.64 -11.70
N ASN A 272 11.30 18.72 -11.46
CA ASN A 272 10.80 20.10 -11.47
C ASN A 272 10.70 20.72 -12.89
N GLY A 273 11.09 19.99 -13.95
CA GLY A 273 10.90 20.40 -15.35
C GLY A 273 9.43 20.66 -15.71
N TYR A 274 9.18 21.46 -16.74
CA TYR A 274 7.82 21.78 -17.18
C TYR A 274 7.76 21.95 -18.73
N PRO A 275 6.78 21.33 -19.41
CA PRO A 275 5.94 20.23 -18.94
C PRO A 275 6.73 18.92 -18.84
N ASN A 276 6.41 18.10 -17.85
CA ASN A 276 6.89 16.71 -17.73
C ASN A 276 5.70 15.75 -17.95
N THR A 277 5.96 14.55 -18.48
CA THR A 277 4.97 13.50 -18.71
C THR A 277 5.50 12.12 -18.31
N TRP A 278 4.67 11.35 -17.63
CA TRP A 278 4.94 9.99 -17.16
C TRP A 278 3.89 9.01 -17.68
N GLN A 279 4.36 7.87 -18.18
CA GLN A 279 3.53 6.83 -18.80
C GLN A 279 3.06 5.87 -17.71
N ILE A 280 1.84 6.02 -17.18
CA ILE A 280 1.39 5.28 -15.98
C ILE A 280 0.69 3.97 -16.33
N VAL A 281 -0.31 4.02 -17.21
CA VAL A 281 -1.11 2.86 -17.65
C VAL A 281 -1.14 2.83 -19.18
N THR A 282 -0.07 2.30 -19.78
CA THR A 282 0.14 2.26 -21.23
C THR A 282 0.09 0.84 -21.76
N THR A 283 -1.03 0.14 -21.53
CA THR A 283 -1.31 -1.14 -22.19
C THR A 283 -1.89 -0.91 -23.58
N ASN A 284 -1.49 -1.75 -24.52
CA ASN A 284 -2.09 -1.86 -25.85
C ASN A 284 -3.32 -2.78 -25.84
N GLY A 285 -3.48 -3.60 -24.79
CA GLY A 285 -4.70 -4.36 -24.52
C GLY A 285 -5.80 -3.52 -23.87
N PRO A 286 -7.03 -4.08 -23.74
CA PRO A 286 -8.18 -3.36 -23.20
C PRO A 286 -7.93 -2.80 -21.79
N ARG A 287 -8.30 -1.53 -21.58
CA ARG A 287 -8.20 -0.82 -20.29
C ARG A 287 -9.61 -0.47 -19.83
N THR A 288 -9.98 -0.90 -18.62
CA THR A 288 -11.25 -0.55 -17.97
C THR A 288 -10.97 0.11 -16.63
N TYR A 289 -11.57 1.28 -16.40
CA TYR A 289 -11.59 1.92 -15.09
C TYR A 289 -12.98 1.69 -14.48
N GLY A 290 -13.02 1.14 -13.26
CA GLY A 290 -14.26 0.84 -12.55
C GLY A 290 -14.93 2.08 -11.97
N PRO A 291 -16.18 1.97 -11.50
CA PRO A 291 -16.86 3.09 -10.82
C PRO A 291 -16.14 3.52 -9.54
N GLU A 292 -15.50 2.59 -8.82
CA GLU A 292 -14.72 2.86 -7.60
C GLU A 292 -13.28 3.37 -7.86
N PHE A 293 -12.90 3.55 -9.13
CA PHE A 293 -11.54 3.96 -9.50
C PHE A 293 -11.20 5.37 -9.00
N GLN A 294 -10.01 5.51 -8.40
CA GLN A 294 -9.53 6.79 -7.87
C GLN A 294 -8.03 6.98 -8.05
N VAL A 295 -7.60 8.24 -7.98
CA VAL A 295 -6.20 8.62 -7.80
C VAL A 295 -6.01 9.26 -6.43
N LEU A 296 -5.29 8.57 -5.55
CA LEU A 296 -4.99 9.00 -4.20
C LEU A 296 -4.12 10.27 -4.19
N GLY A 297 -4.55 11.28 -3.43
CA GLY A 297 -3.93 12.60 -3.39
C GLY A 297 -4.47 13.62 -4.40
N PHE A 298 -5.40 13.24 -5.29
CA PHE A 298 -5.86 14.06 -6.42
C PHE A 298 -7.39 14.25 -6.41
N PHE A 299 -7.84 15.43 -6.83
CA PHE A 299 -9.26 15.74 -7.03
C PHE A 299 -9.73 15.15 -8.37
N SER A 300 -10.84 14.41 -8.37
CA SER A 300 -11.50 14.02 -9.64
C SER A 300 -12.22 15.23 -10.24
N MET A 301 -12.11 15.40 -11.55
CA MET A 301 -12.77 16.47 -12.30
C MET A 301 -14.12 16.03 -12.93
N GLY A 302 -14.50 14.75 -12.77
CA GLY A 302 -15.74 14.18 -13.32
C GLY A 302 -15.69 13.81 -14.82
N ASP A 303 -14.60 14.14 -15.51
CA ASP A 303 -14.39 13.92 -16.96
C ASP A 303 -13.39 12.78 -17.28
N GLY A 304 -13.01 11.99 -16.27
CA GLY A 304 -11.93 11.00 -16.38
C GLY A 304 -10.52 11.56 -16.16
N THR A 305 -10.40 12.82 -15.71
CA THR A 305 -9.14 13.40 -15.21
C THR A 305 -9.13 13.58 -13.69
N TRP A 306 -7.92 13.52 -13.13
CA TRP A 306 -7.61 13.73 -11.73
C TRP A 306 -6.50 14.77 -11.62
N ARG A 307 -6.67 15.80 -10.79
CA ARG A 307 -5.72 16.91 -10.64
C ARG A 307 -5.26 17.10 -9.20
N ARG A 308 -3.95 17.32 -9.00
CA ARG A 308 -3.34 17.67 -7.71
C ARG A 308 -2.49 18.93 -7.86
N PRO A 309 -2.78 20.01 -7.12
CA PRO A 309 -1.91 21.18 -7.12
C PRO A 309 -0.59 20.87 -6.42
N SER A 310 0.49 21.45 -6.92
CA SER A 310 1.80 21.54 -6.30
C SER A 310 2.31 22.99 -6.42
N ASN A 311 3.44 23.31 -5.78
CA ASN A 311 3.96 24.67 -5.56
C ASN A 311 3.69 25.69 -6.69
N ASP A 312 3.99 25.27 -7.92
CA ASP A 312 4.10 26.04 -9.15
C ASP A 312 3.44 25.33 -10.37
N ARG A 313 2.74 24.21 -10.15
CA ARG A 313 2.25 23.31 -11.22
C ARG A 313 1.03 22.51 -10.78
N VAL A 314 0.23 22.03 -11.72
CA VAL A 314 -0.79 21.00 -11.48
C VAL A 314 -0.31 19.66 -12.05
N TYR A 315 -0.27 18.62 -11.22
CA TYR A 315 -0.17 17.25 -11.69
C TYR A 315 -1.55 16.80 -12.16
N GLU A 316 -1.67 16.32 -13.40
CA GLU A 316 -2.91 15.78 -13.96
C GLU A 316 -2.70 14.34 -14.42
N PHE A 317 -3.51 13.41 -13.90
CA PHE A 317 -3.69 12.07 -14.46
C PHE A 317 -4.93 12.04 -15.35
N SER A 318 -4.86 11.38 -16.51
CA SER A 318 -6.00 11.17 -17.41
C SER A 318 -6.19 9.69 -17.73
N GLN A 319 -7.42 9.18 -17.56
CA GLN A 319 -7.80 7.83 -17.97
C GLN A 319 -7.65 7.61 -19.48
N ALA A 320 -7.96 8.63 -20.29
CA ALA A 320 -7.96 8.54 -21.74
C ALA A 320 -6.55 8.28 -22.31
N THR A 321 -5.54 8.98 -21.79
CA THR A 321 -4.14 8.77 -22.18
C THR A 321 -3.47 7.66 -21.35
N GLY A 322 -3.85 7.49 -20.08
CA GLY A 322 -3.13 6.67 -19.11
C GLY A 322 -1.85 7.34 -18.61
N GLN A 323 -1.74 8.67 -18.73
CA GLN A 323 -0.54 9.44 -18.41
C GLN A 323 -0.78 10.33 -17.18
N LEU A 324 0.30 10.59 -16.46
CA LEU A 324 0.42 11.68 -15.49
C LEU A 324 1.28 12.78 -16.15
N ARG A 325 0.85 14.04 -16.11
CA ARG A 325 1.61 15.19 -16.66
C ARG A 325 1.64 16.37 -15.70
N THR A 326 2.61 17.27 -15.86
CA THR A 326 2.54 18.60 -15.26
C THR A 326 1.92 19.61 -16.22
N THR A 327 1.05 20.47 -15.70
CA THR A 327 0.39 21.59 -16.39
C THR A 327 0.65 22.90 -15.62
N GLU A 328 0.69 24.02 -16.33
CA GLU A 328 1.02 25.34 -15.77
C GLU A 328 0.00 25.77 -14.70
N PHE A 329 0.47 26.20 -13.52
CA PHE A 329 -0.40 26.75 -12.48
C PHE A 329 -0.68 28.23 -12.76
N GLY A 330 -1.59 28.51 -13.69
CA GLY A 330 -1.92 29.86 -14.17
C GLY A 330 -3.33 30.32 -13.83
N GLY A 331 -3.56 31.65 -13.81
CA GLY A 331 -4.87 32.25 -13.53
C GLY A 331 -5.96 31.96 -14.58
N SER A 332 -5.58 31.39 -15.73
CA SER A 332 -6.47 30.91 -16.79
C SER A 332 -6.78 29.40 -16.69
N ASP A 333 -6.18 28.65 -15.76
CA ASP A 333 -6.47 27.22 -15.59
C ASP A 333 -7.89 27.03 -15.03
N PRO A 334 -8.78 26.27 -15.70
CA PRO A 334 -10.09 25.89 -15.16
C PRO A 334 -10.02 25.28 -13.76
N PHE A 335 -8.93 24.58 -13.41
CA PHE A 335 -8.74 24.00 -12.08
C PHE A 335 -8.53 25.05 -10.98
N TYR A 336 -7.88 26.18 -11.29
CA TYR A 336 -7.76 27.32 -10.38
C TYR A 336 -9.15 27.94 -10.10
N THR A 337 -10.03 27.95 -11.10
CA THR A 337 -11.43 28.39 -10.95
C THR A 337 -12.31 27.35 -10.23
N TYR A 338 -12.07 26.06 -10.48
CA TYR A 338 -12.73 24.95 -9.77
C TYR A 338 -12.46 24.99 -8.27
N LEU A 339 -11.18 25.15 -7.87
CA LEU A 339 -10.81 25.34 -6.47
C LEU A 339 -11.51 26.56 -5.84
N ARG A 340 -11.63 27.69 -6.56
CA ARG A 340 -12.42 28.85 -6.07
C ARG A 340 -13.91 28.55 -5.89
N LYS A 341 -14.52 27.69 -6.73
CA LYS A 341 -15.96 27.38 -6.69
C LYS A 341 -16.33 26.51 -5.48
N GLU A 342 -15.46 25.56 -5.12
CA GLU A 342 -15.62 24.71 -3.92
C GLU A 342 -15.19 25.41 -2.61
N MET A 343 -14.52 26.57 -2.71
CA MET A 343 -14.00 27.36 -1.57
C MET A 343 -14.77 28.68 -1.39
N SER A 344 -16.04 28.58 -1.00
CA SER A 344 -16.89 29.75 -0.73
C SER A 344 -16.62 30.40 0.64
N SER A 345 -16.89 31.70 0.75
CA SER A 345 -16.79 32.49 2.00
C SER A 345 -18.11 32.52 2.80
N ALA A 346 -18.83 31.39 2.88
CA ALA A 346 -20.13 31.33 3.53
C ALA A 346 -20.04 31.09 5.04
N ASP A 347 -20.96 31.68 5.81
CA ASP A 347 -21.14 31.38 7.23
C ASP A 347 -21.51 29.90 7.43
N TYR A 348 -20.80 29.22 8.34
CA TYR A 348 -20.89 27.78 8.51
C TYR A 348 -21.53 27.39 9.85
N ALA A 349 -22.56 26.55 9.81
CA ALA A 349 -23.15 25.94 11.00
C ALA A 349 -22.33 24.71 11.45
N VAL A 350 -21.96 24.68 12.72
CA VAL A 350 -21.34 23.51 13.37
C VAL A 350 -22.24 22.28 13.19
N SER A 351 -21.68 21.17 12.70
CA SER A 351 -22.37 19.88 12.75
C SER A 351 -22.41 19.40 14.19
N ASN A 352 -23.59 19.10 14.72
CA ASN A 352 -23.78 18.56 16.07
C ASN A 352 -23.65 17.03 16.15
N THR A 353 -23.22 16.38 15.06
CA THR A 353 -23.08 14.91 14.96
C THR A 353 -21.76 14.49 14.31
N ASP A 354 -20.72 15.32 14.33
CA ASP A 354 -19.41 14.93 13.81
C ASP A 354 -18.64 13.98 14.75
N LEU A 355 -17.61 13.32 14.20
CA LEU A 355 -16.86 12.29 14.92
C LEU A 355 -16.02 12.83 16.08
N LEU A 356 -15.69 14.13 16.08
CA LEU A 356 -14.90 14.76 17.14
C LEU A 356 -15.81 15.12 18.32
N GLN A 357 -17.00 15.68 18.06
CA GLN A 357 -18.00 15.99 19.09
C GLN A 357 -18.62 14.75 19.74
N THR A 358 -18.80 13.68 18.98
CA THR A 358 -19.26 12.38 19.53
C THR A 358 -18.17 11.64 20.32
N SER A 359 -16.98 12.24 20.51
CA SER A 359 -15.81 11.59 21.13
C SER A 359 -15.42 10.27 20.45
N ALA A 360 -15.75 10.11 19.17
CA ALA A 360 -15.39 8.96 18.35
C ALA A 360 -13.99 9.09 17.73
N VAL A 361 -13.22 10.12 18.11
CA VAL A 361 -11.86 10.41 17.64
C VAL A 361 -10.99 10.84 18.80
N ALA A 362 -9.78 10.28 18.88
CA ALA A 362 -8.70 10.80 19.71
C ALA A 362 -7.70 11.57 18.83
N THR A 363 -7.17 12.69 19.34
CA THR A 363 -6.19 13.53 18.63
C THR A 363 -4.82 13.44 19.27
N ASN A 364 -3.78 13.23 18.46
CA ASN A 364 -2.38 13.36 18.86
C ASN A 364 -1.64 14.24 17.85
N ALA A 365 -0.57 14.92 18.25
CA ALA A 365 0.21 15.74 17.33
C ALA A 365 1.71 15.74 17.62
N VAL A 366 2.48 15.98 16.57
CA VAL A 366 3.93 16.16 16.58
C VAL A 366 4.20 17.52 15.97
N GLY A 367 4.67 18.49 16.76
CA GLY A 367 4.80 19.89 16.32
C GLY A 367 4.49 20.90 17.42
N ASN A 368 4.52 22.20 17.10
CA ASN A 368 4.23 23.28 18.04
C ASN A 368 2.91 24.00 17.70
N PHE A 369 1.86 23.64 18.44
CA PHE A 369 0.51 24.13 18.22
C PHE A 369 0.12 25.36 19.07
N THR A 370 1.07 25.89 19.86
CA THR A 370 0.89 27.00 20.82
C THR A 370 1.68 28.25 20.46
N LEU A 371 2.21 28.34 19.23
CA LEU A 371 2.90 29.53 18.77
C LEU A 371 2.02 30.77 18.91
N GLU A 372 2.68 31.89 19.23
CA GLU A 372 2.10 33.24 19.17
C GLU A 372 0.88 33.42 20.10
N GLY A 373 0.89 32.72 21.25
CA GLY A 373 -0.11 32.87 22.31
C GLY A 373 -1.41 32.09 22.10
N CYS A 374 -1.47 31.22 21.09
CA CYS A 374 -2.65 30.43 20.77
C CYS A 374 -2.90 29.25 21.74
N GLY A 375 -4.17 28.83 21.87
CA GLY A 375 -4.68 27.90 22.87
C GLY A 375 -4.31 26.42 22.69
N GLY A 376 -3.51 26.06 21.68
CA GLY A 376 -2.96 24.71 21.52
C GLY A 376 -3.95 23.64 21.05
N LEU A 377 -3.52 22.38 21.10
CA LEU A 377 -4.25 21.21 20.59
C LEU A 377 -5.69 21.09 21.12
N ALA A 378 -5.99 21.61 22.31
CA ALA A 378 -7.34 21.59 22.88
C ALA A 378 -8.37 22.38 22.03
N LYS A 379 -7.94 23.41 21.29
CA LYS A 379 -8.78 24.23 20.39
C LYS A 379 -9.18 23.52 19.09
N LEU A 380 -8.79 22.25 18.97
CA LEU A 380 -9.02 21.38 17.82
C LEU A 380 -10.09 20.34 18.07
N THR A 381 -10.66 20.35 19.27
CA THR A 381 -11.62 19.35 19.75
C THR A 381 -12.73 19.97 20.61
N ASP A 382 -12.70 21.28 20.88
CA ASP A 382 -13.58 21.93 21.89
C ASP A 382 -14.95 22.40 21.38
N GLY A 383 -15.28 22.19 20.09
CA GLY A 383 -16.60 22.51 19.55
C GLY A 383 -16.80 23.97 19.11
N GLN A 384 -15.84 24.88 19.33
CA GLN A 384 -16.07 26.32 19.19
C GLN A 384 -15.30 26.97 18.04
N PHE A 385 -15.91 27.99 17.41
CA PHE A 385 -15.28 28.82 16.38
C PHE A 385 -14.68 30.12 16.96
N GLY A 386 -13.42 30.39 16.62
CA GLY A 386 -12.74 31.66 16.91
C GLY A 386 -13.17 32.80 15.97
N THR A 387 -13.05 34.04 16.45
CA THR A 387 -13.47 35.23 15.70
C THR A 387 -12.43 35.63 14.63
N PRO A 388 -12.82 35.80 13.34
CA PRO A 388 -11.91 36.22 12.29
C PRO A 388 -11.12 37.49 12.60
N GLY A 389 -9.81 37.46 12.33
CA GLY A 389 -8.93 38.61 12.51
C GLY A 389 -8.48 38.88 13.96
N THR A 390 -8.84 38.05 14.94
CA THR A 390 -8.40 38.19 16.33
C THR A 390 -7.26 37.24 16.69
N GLN A 391 -6.18 37.74 17.29
CA GLN A 391 -5.05 36.95 17.80
C GLN A 391 -5.37 36.47 19.23
N ALA A 392 -6.36 35.60 19.38
CA ALA A 392 -6.96 35.29 20.68
C ALA A 392 -7.02 33.78 20.99
N ALA A 393 -7.39 33.46 22.23
CA ALA A 393 -7.37 32.12 22.81
C ALA A 393 -8.15 30.97 22.09
N PRO A 394 -9.18 31.17 21.23
CA PRO A 394 -9.91 30.04 20.62
C PRO A 394 -9.21 29.38 19.40
N SER A 395 -7.95 29.71 19.08
CA SER A 395 -7.21 29.12 17.95
C SER A 395 -6.02 28.25 18.35
N ALA A 396 -5.54 27.39 17.43
CA ALA A 396 -4.24 26.73 17.51
C ALA A 396 -3.39 26.96 16.25
N THR A 397 -2.10 27.24 16.45
CA THR A 397 -1.09 27.55 15.40
C THR A 397 -0.31 26.31 14.96
N CYS A 398 0.61 26.40 14.00
CA CYS A 398 1.40 25.27 13.50
C CYS A 398 2.61 25.72 12.65
N GLN A 399 3.58 24.83 12.42
CA GLN A 399 4.79 25.05 11.60
C GLN A 399 4.88 24.14 10.36
N LEU A 400 5.91 24.37 9.54
CA LEU A 400 6.39 23.39 8.55
C LEU A 400 6.74 22.07 9.25
N GLY A 401 6.14 20.99 8.78
CA GLY A 401 6.44 19.63 9.23
C GLY A 401 5.66 19.21 10.48
N ASP A 402 4.82 20.09 11.02
CA ASP A 402 3.88 19.74 12.07
C ASP A 402 2.81 18.79 11.53
N VAL A 403 2.42 17.82 12.37
CA VAL A 403 1.52 16.71 12.01
C VAL A 403 0.48 16.52 13.11
N ILE A 404 -0.78 16.37 12.74
CA ILE A 404 -1.85 15.95 13.65
C ILE A 404 -2.44 14.63 13.15
N THR A 405 -2.56 13.67 14.05
CA THR A 405 -3.19 12.38 13.83
C THR A 405 -4.56 12.33 14.51
N TYR A 406 -5.57 11.93 13.76
CA TYR A 406 -6.94 11.66 14.21
C TYR A 406 -7.13 10.15 14.23
N THR A 407 -7.07 9.55 15.42
CA THR A 407 -7.31 8.12 15.61
C THR A 407 -8.80 7.89 15.82
N LEU A 408 -9.44 7.21 14.89
CA LEU A 408 -10.88 6.92 14.95
C LEU A 408 -11.12 5.79 15.96
N ASN A 409 -12.23 5.83 16.68
CA ASN A 409 -12.56 4.86 17.72
C ASN A 409 -12.98 3.52 17.10
N THR A 410 -11.99 2.69 16.74
CA THR A 410 -12.22 1.33 16.24
C THR A 410 -12.63 0.34 17.32
N GLY A 411 -12.66 0.73 18.60
CA GLY A 411 -13.33 -0.06 19.64
C GLY A 411 -14.85 0.00 19.48
N ALA A 412 -15.40 1.19 19.20
CA ALA A 412 -16.82 1.40 18.93
C ALA A 412 -17.24 0.98 17.51
N SER A 413 -16.36 1.14 16.51
CA SER A 413 -16.55 0.57 15.17
C SER A 413 -15.35 -0.30 14.76
N PRO A 414 -15.34 -1.60 15.11
CA PRO A 414 -14.25 -2.54 14.76
C PRO A 414 -14.01 -2.68 13.25
N ARG A 415 -15.03 -2.36 12.44
CA ARG A 415 -14.92 -2.35 10.98
C ARG A 415 -14.32 -1.05 10.44
N GLY A 416 -14.23 0.02 11.24
CA GLY A 416 -13.76 1.36 10.87
C GLY A 416 -14.88 2.35 10.52
N TYR A 417 -14.52 3.50 9.95
CA TYR A 417 -15.49 4.55 9.57
C TYR A 417 -15.37 4.89 8.09
N ASN A 418 -16.51 5.25 7.48
CA ASN A 418 -16.56 5.90 6.18
C ASN A 418 -16.58 7.42 6.42
N ILE A 419 -15.51 8.11 6.03
CA ILE A 419 -15.43 9.58 6.16
C ILE A 419 -16.15 10.20 4.96
N ALA A 420 -17.28 10.88 5.20
CA ALA A 420 -18.09 11.53 4.16
C ALA A 420 -17.69 13.00 3.89
N LYS A 421 -16.98 13.65 4.81
CA LYS A 421 -16.50 15.03 4.66
C LYS A 421 -15.33 15.27 5.62
N ILE A 422 -14.34 16.03 5.17
CA ILE A 422 -13.35 16.70 6.01
C ILE A 422 -13.51 18.20 5.73
N VAL A 423 -13.53 19.04 6.76
CA VAL A 423 -13.67 20.49 6.62
C VAL A 423 -12.56 21.17 7.39
N SER A 424 -11.89 22.11 6.74
CA SER A 424 -10.94 23.02 7.36
C SER A 424 -11.34 24.46 7.12
N THR A 425 -11.12 25.28 8.12
CA THR A 425 -11.26 26.73 8.09
C THR A 425 -9.98 27.36 8.60
N THR A 426 -9.73 28.56 8.10
CA THR A 426 -8.69 29.48 8.56
C THR A 426 -9.27 30.89 8.53
N SER A 427 -8.75 31.76 9.38
CA SER A 427 -9.00 33.19 9.29
C SER A 427 -7.75 33.94 9.72
N TRP A 428 -7.55 35.14 9.20
CA TRP A 428 -6.51 36.05 9.67
C TRP A 428 -6.81 37.48 9.19
N ASN A 429 -6.01 38.47 9.58
CA ASN A 429 -6.05 39.80 8.99
C ASN A 429 -5.16 39.89 7.73
N GLU A 430 -5.51 40.81 6.82
CA GLU A 430 -4.85 40.98 5.52
C GLU A 430 -4.89 39.71 4.63
N ASN A 431 -4.11 39.68 3.53
CA ASN A 431 -4.05 38.58 2.55
C ASN A 431 -3.35 37.30 3.11
N ARG A 432 -3.62 36.91 4.36
CA ARG A 432 -2.84 35.93 5.15
C ARG A 432 -3.63 34.69 5.59
N PHE A 433 -4.88 34.52 5.16
CA PHE A 433 -5.79 33.44 5.59
C PHE A 433 -5.66 32.12 4.77
N GLY A 434 -4.50 31.86 4.16
CA GLY A 434 -4.29 30.70 3.28
C GLY A 434 -4.20 29.34 3.98
N GLN A 435 -4.45 28.25 3.25
CA GLN A 435 -4.37 26.88 3.76
C GLN A 435 -3.44 26.04 2.91
N ARG A 436 -2.53 25.28 3.52
CA ARG A 436 -1.75 24.28 2.80
C ARG A 436 -1.32 23.12 3.68
N TYR A 437 -1.80 21.93 3.35
CA TYR A 437 -1.52 20.69 4.08
C TYR A 437 -1.79 19.47 3.19
N ASP A 438 -1.17 18.34 3.54
CA ASP A 438 -1.55 17.02 3.01
C ASP A 438 -2.49 16.34 4.02
N VAL A 439 -3.61 15.81 3.53
CA VAL A 439 -4.44 14.84 4.24
C VAL A 439 -3.98 13.45 3.85
N GLU A 440 -3.73 12.59 4.83
CA GLU A 440 -3.37 11.18 4.64
C GLU A 440 -4.31 10.31 5.50
N VAL A 441 -4.56 9.07 5.12
CA VAL A 441 -5.46 8.15 5.83
C VAL A 441 -4.90 6.74 5.93
N ARG A 442 -5.33 5.98 6.92
CA ARG A 442 -4.95 4.58 7.14
C ARG A 442 -6.19 3.71 7.29
N LYS A 443 -6.26 2.63 6.51
CA LYS A 443 -7.33 1.62 6.58
C LYS A 443 -7.27 0.82 7.89
N VAL A 444 -8.40 0.27 8.32
CA VAL A 444 -8.43 -0.73 9.41
C VAL A 444 -7.57 -1.95 9.03
N GLY A 445 -6.81 -2.47 9.99
CA GLY A 445 -5.92 -3.61 9.79
C GLY A 445 -4.58 -3.30 9.11
N ALA A 446 -4.39 -2.10 8.56
CA ALA A 446 -3.09 -1.70 7.99
C ALA A 446 -2.05 -1.44 9.11
N PRO A 447 -0.75 -1.78 8.89
CA PRO A 447 0.32 -1.58 9.87
C PRO A 447 0.39 -0.17 10.43
N ALA A 448 0.92 -0.03 11.66
CA ALA A 448 1.14 1.28 12.26
C ALA A 448 2.08 2.13 11.36
N GLY A 449 1.68 3.37 11.07
CA GLY A 449 2.42 4.26 10.16
C GLY A 449 2.12 4.08 8.67
N ALA A 450 1.34 3.08 8.24
CA ALA A 450 0.95 2.88 6.84
C ALA A 450 -0.15 3.86 6.36
N PHE A 451 0.13 5.16 6.47
CA PHE A 451 -0.74 6.22 5.93
C PHE A 451 -0.54 6.35 4.42
N VAL A 452 -1.64 6.57 3.69
CA VAL A 452 -1.66 6.85 2.26
C VAL A 452 -2.22 8.26 2.02
N PRO A 453 -1.63 9.08 1.13
CA PRO A 453 -2.17 10.41 0.82
C PRO A 453 -3.60 10.34 0.31
N LEU A 454 -4.50 11.13 0.89
CA LEU A 454 -5.88 11.28 0.44
C LEU A 454 -6.03 12.50 -0.47
N VAL A 455 -5.54 13.67 -0.06
CA VAL A 455 -5.60 14.91 -0.85
C VAL A 455 -4.55 15.92 -0.38
N SER A 456 -4.02 16.73 -1.31
CA SER A 456 -3.25 17.95 -0.97
C SER A 456 -4.13 19.19 -1.14
N VAL A 457 -4.14 20.06 -0.14
CA VAL A 457 -4.80 21.36 -0.19
C VAL A 457 -3.75 22.46 -0.36
N ASP A 458 -4.00 23.42 -1.27
CA ASP A 458 -3.23 24.66 -1.45
C ASP A 458 -4.21 25.79 -1.83
N HIS A 459 -4.73 26.49 -0.82
CA HIS A 459 -5.62 27.64 -0.95
C HIS A 459 -4.86 28.94 -0.69
N ARG A 460 -4.88 29.87 -1.66
CA ARG A 460 -4.14 31.13 -1.63
C ARG A 460 -5.09 32.35 -1.69
N PRO A 461 -5.09 33.23 -0.67
CA PRO A 461 -5.84 34.49 -0.67
C PRO A 461 -5.51 35.40 -1.84
N VAL A 462 -6.50 36.14 -2.35
CA VAL A 462 -6.32 37.15 -3.42
C VAL A 462 -6.88 38.53 -3.07
N SER A 463 -7.47 38.71 -1.88
CA SER A 463 -8.08 39.98 -1.42
C SER A 463 -7.47 40.47 -0.12
N SER A 464 -7.49 41.79 0.09
CA SER A 464 -7.13 42.46 1.34
C SER A 464 -8.36 42.72 2.22
N GLY A 465 -8.19 42.60 3.54
CA GLY A 465 -9.26 42.76 4.54
C GLY A 465 -9.09 41.78 5.70
N THR A 466 -10.06 41.73 6.62
CA THR A 466 -10.21 40.64 7.60
C THR A 466 -11.21 39.62 7.08
N SER A 467 -10.80 38.37 6.87
CA SER A 467 -11.66 37.34 6.28
C SER A 467 -11.29 35.92 6.70
N SER A 468 -12.27 35.03 6.57
CA SER A 468 -12.14 33.59 6.72
C SER A 468 -12.15 32.88 5.36
N ALA A 469 -11.44 31.77 5.26
CA ALA A 469 -11.57 30.80 4.17
C ALA A 469 -11.95 29.44 4.73
N GLN A 470 -12.87 28.76 4.03
CA GLN A 470 -13.19 27.37 4.27
C GLN A 470 -12.73 26.55 3.06
N VAL A 471 -12.03 25.44 3.32
CA VAL A 471 -11.82 24.37 2.36
C VAL A 471 -12.66 23.19 2.82
N THR A 472 -13.64 22.83 2.00
CA THR A 472 -14.36 21.58 2.15
C THR A 472 -13.67 20.53 1.30
N VAL A 473 -13.18 19.47 1.94
CA VAL A 473 -12.84 18.20 1.29
C VAL A 473 -14.06 17.30 1.43
N THR A 474 -15.05 17.48 0.55
CA THR A 474 -16.17 16.55 0.43
C THR A 474 -15.66 15.19 0.01
N ALA A 475 -16.01 14.18 0.78
CA ALA A 475 -15.89 12.82 0.33
C ALA A 475 -17.11 12.49 -0.54
N PHE A 476 -16.91 12.66 -1.84
CA PHE A 476 -17.58 11.90 -2.90
C PHE A 476 -19.07 12.21 -3.20
N SER A 477 -19.33 13.39 -3.78
CA SER A 477 -20.56 13.63 -4.56
C SER A 477 -20.43 13.08 -6.00
N GLY A 478 -20.24 11.76 -6.09
CA GLY A 478 -20.21 10.99 -7.32
C GLY A 478 -20.37 9.52 -6.96
N SER A 479 -21.02 8.72 -7.82
CA SER A 479 -21.37 7.32 -7.57
C SER A 479 -20.18 6.34 -7.61
N GLY A 480 -19.01 6.81 -7.16
CA GLY A 480 -17.69 6.18 -7.24
C GLY A 480 -16.73 6.58 -6.11
N GLY A 481 -17.30 7.02 -4.98
CA GLY A 481 -16.53 7.40 -3.79
C GLY A 481 -15.72 6.27 -3.16
N LEU A 482 -14.93 6.57 -2.11
CA LEU A 482 -14.17 5.58 -1.32
C LEU A 482 -15.11 4.74 -0.44
N ASN A 483 -16.03 4.05 -1.10
CA ASN A 483 -16.97 3.09 -0.55
C ASN A 483 -16.42 1.67 -0.69
N THR A 484 -15.21 1.40 -0.19
CA THR A 484 -14.82 0.03 0.24
C THR A 484 -13.69 0.02 1.29
N GLY A 485 -13.01 1.15 1.57
CA GLY A 485 -11.90 1.22 2.52
C GLY A 485 -12.29 1.90 3.84
N THR A 486 -12.84 1.17 4.80
CA THR A 486 -13.09 1.73 6.14
C THR A 486 -11.79 2.12 6.84
N LEU A 487 -11.80 3.31 7.44
CA LEU A 487 -10.62 3.96 7.99
C LEU A 487 -10.48 3.76 9.50
N ALA A 488 -9.23 3.73 9.99
CA ALA A 488 -8.86 3.65 11.40
C ALA A 488 -8.18 4.91 11.92
N SER A 489 -7.50 5.67 11.06
CA SER A 489 -6.91 6.96 11.42
C SER A 489 -6.70 7.85 10.20
N GLY A 490 -6.74 9.17 10.42
CA GLY A 490 -6.30 10.19 9.47
C GLY A 490 -5.11 10.97 10.00
N VAL A 491 -4.35 11.60 9.11
CA VAL A 491 -3.24 12.51 9.40
C VAL A 491 -3.43 13.79 8.59
N LEU A 492 -3.22 14.94 9.21
CA LEU A 492 -3.05 16.23 8.56
C LEU A 492 -1.59 16.67 8.78
N SER A 493 -0.85 16.96 7.70
CA SER A 493 0.54 17.47 7.81
C SER A 493 0.70 18.81 7.07
N SER A 494 1.25 19.83 7.75
CA SER A 494 1.44 21.18 7.19
C SER A 494 2.84 21.34 6.59
N LYS A 495 2.99 21.19 5.27
CA LYS A 495 4.28 21.38 4.56
C LYS A 495 4.38 22.78 3.94
N THR A 496 5.17 23.67 4.55
CA THR A 496 5.28 25.11 4.19
C THR A 496 6.74 25.55 3.94
N ALA A 497 7.05 26.29 2.88
CA ALA A 497 8.42 26.78 2.65
C ALA A 497 8.83 27.90 3.65
N PRO A 498 10.11 28.04 4.02
CA PRO A 498 10.51 28.87 5.16
C PRO A 498 10.67 30.37 4.82
N SER A 499 9.64 31.20 5.01
CA SER A 499 9.85 32.55 5.57
C SER A 499 8.67 33.14 6.34
N THR A 500 9.05 33.79 7.45
CA THR A 500 8.38 34.91 8.12
C THR A 500 6.84 34.91 8.11
N ALA A 501 6.28 34.09 9.00
CA ALA A 501 5.00 34.27 9.71
C ALA A 501 3.69 34.09 8.93
N ILE A 502 3.19 32.85 8.82
CA ILE A 502 1.75 32.58 8.99
C ILE A 502 1.59 31.65 10.18
N GLN A 503 0.57 32.01 10.95
CA GLN A 503 0.01 31.33 12.08
C GLN A 503 -1.25 30.61 11.63
N CYS A 504 -1.45 29.40 12.14
CA CYS A 504 -2.70 28.68 11.95
C CYS A 504 -3.74 29.30 12.92
N ILE A 505 -4.83 29.87 12.41
CA ILE A 505 -6.07 29.94 13.19
C ILE A 505 -6.83 28.69 12.86
N VAL A 506 -7.11 27.95 13.93
CA VAL A 506 -7.90 26.75 13.85
C VAL A 506 -8.98 26.77 14.88
N SER A 507 -10.18 26.84 14.35
CA SER A 507 -11.32 26.13 14.87
C SER A 507 -11.76 25.21 13.72
N TRP A 508 -11.11 24.04 13.63
CA TRP A 508 -10.96 23.13 12.45
C TRP A 508 -10.51 23.89 11.16
N MET A 509 -9.38 23.71 10.44
CA MET A 509 -8.20 22.83 10.60
C MET A 509 -7.02 23.21 9.63
N PHE A 510 -6.21 24.20 10.04
CA PHE A 510 -4.78 24.45 9.73
C PHE A 510 -4.33 25.18 8.43
N SER A 511 -3.14 25.83 8.50
CA SER A 511 -2.68 26.94 7.59
C SER A 511 -1.17 26.88 7.21
N ALA A 512 -0.66 27.86 6.42
CA ALA A 512 0.75 27.88 5.92
C ALA A 512 1.31 29.26 5.42
N ARG A 513 2.66 29.49 5.38
CA ARG A 513 3.35 30.61 4.64
C ARG A 513 4.41 30.22 3.56
N ARG A 514 5.26 31.20 3.17
CA ARG A 514 5.70 31.60 1.81
C ARG A 514 7.22 31.88 1.74
N ARG A 515 7.79 31.84 0.52
CA ARG A 515 8.79 32.79 -0.07
C ARG A 515 8.33 33.15 -1.51
N GLY A 516 8.77 34.21 -2.20
CA GLY A 516 9.73 35.30 -1.88
C GLY A 516 9.28 36.67 -2.46
N TRP A 517 10.23 37.46 -3.00
CA TRP A 517 10.09 38.87 -3.45
C TRP A 517 9.63 39.07 -4.91
N GLY A 518 9.11 40.26 -5.22
CA GLY A 518 8.82 40.78 -6.58
C GLY A 518 7.78 41.92 -6.54
N ASP A 519 8.08 43.06 -7.17
CA ASP A 519 7.27 44.29 -7.10
C ASP A 519 6.07 44.34 -8.06
N TRP A 520 5.20 45.32 -7.82
CA TRP A 520 3.93 45.62 -8.49
C TRP A 520 4.05 45.98 -9.98
N ILE A 521 2.95 45.81 -10.74
CA ILE A 521 2.40 46.81 -11.69
C ILE A 521 1.01 46.35 -12.19
N TRP A 522 0.03 47.27 -12.06
CA TRP A 522 -1.38 47.30 -12.55
C TRP A 522 -2.16 45.97 -12.69
#